data_AF-A0A534KID1-F1
#
_entry.id   AF-A0A534KID1-F1
#
_cell.length_a   1.000
_cell.length_b   1.000
_cell.length_c   1.000
_cell.angle_alpha   90.00
_cell.angle_beta   90.00
_cell.angle_gamma   90.00
#
_symmetry.space_group_name_H-M   'P 1'
#
loop_
_entity.id
_entity.type
_entity.pdbx_description
1 polymer ?
#
loop_
_entity_poly.entity_id
_entity_poly.type
_entity_poly.pdbx_seq_one_letter_code
_entity_poly.pdbx_strand_id
1 'polypeptide(L)'
;MATRFDDAIAATDRALRASRPMRTWLGSLRWCGDSIRGTTRLAVKDRALLSETGIEAIVFFLLQATDPDTGARPIQLPLSIASARLDPTAFELEADRHRFYVMEAERRESFARFVVDAFRRAAKVPTESGDSLN
;
A
#
# COMPACT_ATOMS: atom_id res chain seq x y z
N MET A 1 -11.85 10.72 7.81
CA MET A 1 -10.83 11.26 8.74
C MET A 1 -9.75 11.88 7.89
N ALA A 2 -9.37 13.13 8.16
CA ALA A 2 -8.22 13.75 7.51
C ALA A 2 -6.95 13.21 8.19
N THR A 3 -6.05 12.59 7.41
CA THR A 3 -4.72 12.18 7.86
C THR A 3 -3.69 13.12 7.27
N ARG A 4 -2.61 13.39 8.00
CA ARG A 4 -1.49 14.19 7.47
C ARG A 4 -0.75 13.50 6.32
N PHE A 5 -1.05 12.23 6.07
CA PHE A 5 -0.54 11.48 4.92
C PHE A 5 -1.51 11.45 3.73
N ASP A 6 -2.64 12.15 3.76
CA ASP A 6 -3.65 12.08 2.69
C ASP A 6 -3.05 12.30 1.29
N ASP A 7 -2.19 13.31 1.15
CA ASP A 7 -1.51 13.60 -0.13
C ASP A 7 -0.57 12.47 -0.55
N ALA A 8 0.18 11.90 0.39
CA ALA A 8 1.11 10.79 0.13
C ALA A 8 0.35 9.51 -0.23
N ILE A 9 -0.79 9.26 0.40
CA ILE A 9 -1.66 8.12 0.11
C ILE A 9 -2.29 8.27 -1.27
N ALA A 10 -2.80 9.46 -1.59
CA ALA A 10 -3.37 9.76 -2.90
C ALA A 10 -2.30 9.66 -4.01
N ALA A 11 -1.09 10.13 -3.76
CA ALA A 11 0.02 9.96 -4.70
C ALA A 11 0.39 8.48 -4.89
N THR A 12 0.39 7.70 -3.81
CA THR A 12 0.64 6.26 -3.86
C THR A 12 -0.44 5.54 -4.67
N ASP A 13 -1.72 5.85 -4.46
CA ASP A 13 -2.83 5.32 -5.28
C ASP A 13 -2.64 5.62 -6.77
N ARG A 14 -2.35 6.89 -7.11
CA ARG A 14 -2.04 7.28 -8.50
C ARG A 14 -0.85 6.51 -9.07
N ALA A 15 0.21 6.33 -8.28
CA ALA A 15 1.41 5.59 -8.69
C ALA A 15 1.10 4.10 -8.91
N LEU A 16 0.32 3.46 -8.04
CA LEU A 16 -0.09 2.06 -8.20
C LEU A 16 -0.85 1.83 -9.50
N ARG A 17 -1.69 2.80 -9.91
CA ARG A 17 -2.45 2.73 -11.17
C ARG A 17 -1.58 2.96 -12.41
N ALA A 18 -0.71 3.97 -12.37
CA ALA A 18 -0.07 4.47 -13.60
C ALA A 18 1.44 4.19 -13.69
N SER A 19 2.17 4.19 -12.58
CA SER A 19 3.64 4.21 -12.56
C SER A 19 4.24 2.84 -12.93
N ARG A 20 4.96 2.80 -14.05
CA ARG A 20 5.74 1.62 -14.45
C ARG A 20 6.89 1.32 -13.47
N PRO A 21 7.68 2.31 -12.98
CA PRO A 21 8.68 2.06 -11.94
C PRO A 21 8.09 1.46 -10.67
N MET A 22 6.93 1.94 -10.21
CA MET A 22 6.23 1.37 -9.04
C MET A 22 5.86 -0.09 -9.30
N ARG A 23 5.32 -0.42 -10.48
CA ARG A 23 5.01 -1.82 -10.84
C ARG A 23 6.25 -2.72 -10.85
N THR A 24 7.35 -2.24 -11.42
CA THR A 24 8.62 -2.98 -11.41
C THR A 24 9.11 -3.22 -9.97
N TRP A 25 9.02 -2.20 -9.12
CA TRP A 25 9.38 -2.32 -7.71
C TRP A 25 8.48 -3.32 -6.98
N LEU A 26 7.15 -3.27 -7.16
CA LEU A 26 6.22 -4.26 -6.62
C LEU A 26 6.55 -5.69 -7.07
N GLY A 27 6.93 -5.85 -8.34
CA GLY A 27 7.40 -7.12 -8.89
C GLY A 27 8.73 -7.63 -8.31
N SER A 28 9.44 -6.81 -7.53
CA SER A 28 10.65 -7.22 -6.80
C SER A 28 10.39 -7.60 -5.34
N LEU A 29 9.18 -7.33 -4.82
CA LEU A 29 8.82 -7.61 -3.43
C LEU A 29 8.58 -9.09 -3.22
N ARG A 30 8.87 -9.60 -2.02
CA ARG A 30 8.83 -11.04 -1.74
C ARG A 30 7.44 -11.65 -1.94
N TRP A 31 6.39 -10.92 -1.60
CA TRP A 31 5.00 -11.42 -1.62
C TRP A 31 4.27 -11.07 -2.92
N CYS A 32 4.68 -10.03 -3.62
CA CYS A 32 4.07 -9.59 -4.87
C CYS A 32 4.86 -10.01 -6.12
N GLY A 33 6.12 -10.44 -5.96
CA GLY A 33 7.09 -10.55 -7.05
C GLY A 33 6.73 -11.56 -8.12
N ASP A 34 6.22 -12.74 -7.73
CA ASP A 34 5.76 -13.74 -8.69
C ASP A 34 4.41 -13.36 -9.34
N SER A 35 3.68 -12.45 -8.70
CA SER A 35 2.30 -12.08 -9.04
C SER A 35 2.18 -10.72 -9.75
N ILE A 36 3.23 -9.93 -9.92
CA ILE A 36 3.15 -8.65 -10.64
C ILE A 36 4.30 -8.59 -11.63
N ARG A 37 3.96 -8.87 -12.89
CA ARG A 37 4.88 -8.75 -14.03
C ARG A 37 4.78 -7.34 -14.61
N GLY A 38 5.77 -6.96 -15.41
CA GLY A 38 5.76 -5.65 -16.10
C GLY A 38 4.55 -5.43 -17.02
N THR A 39 3.91 -6.52 -17.49
CA THR A 39 2.70 -6.51 -18.33
C THR A 39 1.39 -6.50 -17.53
N THR A 40 1.45 -6.76 -16.23
CA THR A 40 0.27 -6.82 -15.36
C THR A 40 -0.36 -5.42 -15.24
N ARG A 41 -1.65 -5.31 -15.57
CA ARG A 41 -2.42 -4.09 -15.34
C ARG A 41 -2.89 -4.07 -13.89
N LEU A 42 -2.67 -2.96 -13.19
CA LEU A 42 -3.11 -2.78 -11.81
C LEU A 42 -4.22 -1.72 -11.75
N ALA A 43 -5.28 -2.04 -11.01
CA ALA A 43 -6.29 -1.07 -10.62
C ALA A 43 -6.46 -1.13 -9.09
N VAL A 44 -6.45 0.03 -8.42
CA VAL A 44 -6.81 0.09 -7.01
C VAL A 44 -8.33 0.07 -6.90
N LYS A 45 -8.86 -0.88 -6.15
CA LYS A 45 -10.29 -1.07 -5.90
C LYS A 45 -10.74 -0.38 -4.63
N ASP A 46 -9.92 -0.47 -3.60
CA ASP A 46 -10.19 0.18 -2.33
C ASP A 46 -8.90 0.34 -1.53
N ARG A 47 -8.96 1.12 -0.45
CA ARG A 47 -7.88 1.28 0.51
C ARG A 47 -8.41 1.53 1.92
N ALA A 48 -7.59 1.24 2.91
CA ALA A 48 -7.90 1.52 4.31
C ALA A 48 -6.64 1.97 5.07
N LEU A 49 -6.76 3.03 5.88
CA LEU A 49 -5.71 3.42 6.82
C LEU A 49 -5.77 2.47 8.02
N LEU A 50 -4.74 1.67 8.21
CA LEU A 50 -4.67 0.68 9.29
C LEU A 50 -4.13 1.30 10.58
N SER A 51 -3.02 2.04 10.46
CA SER A 51 -2.41 2.73 11.58
C SER A 51 -1.65 3.95 11.11
N GLU A 52 -1.57 4.97 11.95
CA GLU A 52 -0.76 6.15 11.71
C GLU A 52 0.13 6.43 12.92
N THR A 53 1.40 6.74 12.65
CA THR A 53 2.36 7.21 13.65
C THR A 53 2.86 8.61 13.27
N GLY A 54 3.77 9.17 14.08
CA GLY A 54 4.47 10.43 13.80
C GLY A 54 5.40 10.43 12.58
N ILE A 55 5.72 9.27 11.98
CA ILE A 55 6.68 9.16 10.86
C ILE A 55 6.16 8.39 9.65
N GLU A 56 5.16 7.52 9.82
CA GLU A 56 4.61 6.69 8.74
C GLU A 56 3.12 6.42 8.93
N ALA A 57 2.44 6.17 7.82
CA ALA A 57 1.11 5.58 7.76
C ALA A 57 1.19 4.17 7.16
N ILE A 58 0.49 3.23 7.79
CA ILE A 58 0.28 1.89 7.26
C ILE A 58 -1.08 1.87 6.58
N VAL A 59 -1.06 1.58 5.28
CA VAL A 59 -2.25 1.63 4.44
C VAL A 59 -2.40 0.31 3.71
N PHE A 60 -3.57 -0.30 3.84
CA PHE A 60 -3.97 -1.44 3.05
C PHE A 60 -4.50 -0.96 1.71
N PHE A 61 -4.02 -1.52 0.61
CA PHE A 61 -4.59 -1.37 -0.72
C PHE A 61 -5.15 -2.70 -1.21
N LEU A 62 -6.39 -2.68 -1.69
CA LEU A 62 -6.96 -3.78 -2.45
C LEU A 62 -6.78 -3.50 -3.93
N LEU A 63 -5.95 -4.29 -4.60
CA LEU A 63 -5.71 -4.17 -6.03
C LEU A 63 -6.48 -5.25 -6.80
N GLN A 64 -6.86 -4.94 -8.03
CA GLN A 64 -7.15 -5.93 -9.06
C GLN A 64 -5.96 -5.95 -10.03
N ALA A 65 -5.21 -7.04 -10.01
CA ALA A 65 -4.18 -7.33 -10.99
C ALA A 65 -4.80 -8.11 -12.15
N THR A 66 -4.58 -7.65 -13.38
CA THR A 66 -5.07 -8.30 -14.60
C THR A 66 -3.91 -8.64 -15.51
N ASP A 67 -3.68 -9.94 -15.68
CA ASP A 67 -2.73 -10.48 -16.63
C ASP A 67 -3.44 -10.97 -17.89
N PRO A 68 -2.83 -10.82 -19.08
CA PRO A 68 -3.39 -11.35 -20.31
C PRO A 68 -3.63 -12.87 -20.26
N ASP A 69 -2.72 -13.62 -19.63
CA ASP A 69 -2.70 -15.07 -19.68
C ASP A 69 -3.53 -15.73 -18.57
N THR A 70 -3.56 -15.12 -17.38
CA THR A 70 -4.18 -15.71 -16.18
C THR A 70 -5.43 -14.98 -15.71
N GLY A 71 -5.79 -13.89 -16.40
CA GLY A 71 -6.98 -13.09 -16.08
C GLY A 71 -6.81 -12.19 -14.87
N ALA A 72 -7.93 -11.82 -14.26
CA ALA A 72 -7.97 -10.89 -13.14
C ALA A 72 -7.96 -11.61 -11.79
N ARG A 73 -7.16 -11.11 -10.84
CA ARG A 73 -7.12 -11.56 -9.44
C ARG A 73 -6.98 -10.40 -8.47
N PRO A 74 -7.52 -10.53 -7.23
CA PRO A 74 -7.27 -9.55 -6.19
C PRO A 74 -5.84 -9.69 -5.64
N ILE A 75 -5.23 -8.57 -5.26
CA ILE A 75 -3.98 -8.54 -4.48
C ILE A 75 -4.22 -7.67 -3.25
N GLN A 76 -3.92 -8.25 -2.09
CA GLN A 76 -3.88 -7.55 -0.81
C GLN A 76 -2.49 -6.96 -0.64
N LEU A 77 -2.40 -5.63 -0.54
CA LEU A 77 -1.11 -4.94 -0.54
C LEU A 77 -1.06 -3.95 0.63
N PRO A 78 -0.56 -4.36 1.81
CA PRO A 78 -0.28 -3.44 2.89
C PRO A 78 1.04 -2.72 2.61
N LEU A 79 1.00 -1.39 2.58
CA LEU A 79 2.16 -0.53 2.35
C LEU A 79 2.39 0.39 3.53
N SER A 80 3.66 0.66 3.80
CA SER A 80 4.09 1.74 4.67
C SER A 80 4.45 2.95 3.84
N ILE A 81 3.88 4.11 4.18
CA ILE A 81 4.12 5.39 3.51
C ILE A 81 4.72 6.34 4.55
N ALA A 82 5.98 6.72 4.36
CA ALA A 82 6.75 7.48 5.34
C ALA A 82 7.31 8.78 4.76
N SER A 83 7.53 9.78 5.62
CA SER A 83 8.19 11.04 5.26
C SER A 83 9.72 10.93 5.19
N ALA A 84 10.29 9.82 5.69
CA ALA A 84 11.72 9.53 5.66
C ALA A 84 11.97 8.11 5.15
N ARG A 85 13.19 7.87 4.64
CA ARG A 85 13.60 6.55 4.16
C ARG A 85 13.94 5.65 5.34
N LEU A 86 13.07 4.68 5.61
CA LEU A 86 13.21 3.74 6.73
C LEU A 86 13.69 2.35 6.29
N ASP A 87 13.73 2.09 4.99
CA ASP A 87 14.19 0.84 4.38
C ASP A 87 15.06 1.16 3.12
N PRO A 88 16.20 0.48 2.91
CA PRO A 88 17.04 0.68 1.73
C PRO A 88 16.31 0.41 0.40
N THR A 89 15.38 -0.54 0.40
CA THR A 89 14.57 -0.93 -0.77
C THR A 89 13.33 -0.08 -0.96
N ALA A 90 13.14 0.97 -0.15
CA ALA A 90 12.00 1.88 -0.28
C ALA A 90 11.92 2.50 -1.67
N PHE A 91 10.70 2.53 -2.22
CA PHE A 91 10.40 3.26 -3.43
C PHE A 91 10.21 4.74 -3.09
N GLU A 92 11.03 5.60 -3.70
CA GLU A 92 10.91 7.04 -3.57
C GLU A 92 9.80 7.54 -4.50
N LEU A 93 8.82 8.24 -3.92
CA LEU A 93 7.70 8.82 -4.63
C LEU A 93 7.68 10.33 -4.43
N GLU A 94 7.74 11.07 -5.53
CA GLU A 94 7.55 12.51 -5.53
C GLU A 94 6.05 12.83 -5.70
N ALA A 95 5.51 13.61 -4.77
CA ALA A 95 4.15 14.11 -4.81
C ALA A 95 4.16 15.62 -4.56
N ASP A 96 3.76 16.38 -5.58
CA ASP A 96 3.83 17.83 -5.64
C ASP A 96 5.25 18.37 -5.36
N ARG A 97 5.56 18.71 -4.10
CA ARG A 97 6.85 19.22 -3.64
C ARG A 97 7.44 18.43 -2.47
N HIS A 98 6.82 17.31 -2.14
CA HIS A 98 7.24 16.46 -1.03
C HIS A 98 7.67 15.10 -1.55
N ARG A 99 8.71 14.57 -0.92
CA ARG A 99 9.17 13.21 -1.16
C ARG A 99 8.65 12.33 -0.05
N PHE A 100 8.10 11.19 -0.45
CA PHE A 100 7.65 10.15 0.45
C PHE A 100 8.30 8.83 0.04
N TYR A 101 8.33 7.90 0.98
CA TYR A 101 8.96 6.60 0.80
C TYR A 101 7.93 5.52 1.03
N VAL A 102 7.75 4.66 0.02
CA VAL A 102 6.80 3.55 0.03
C VAL A 102 7.57 2.25 0.25
N MET A 103 7.11 1.42 1.19
CA MET A 103 7.79 0.20 1.66
C MET A 103 6.79 -0.93 1.92
N GLU A 104 7.27 -2.18 1.98
CA GLU A 104 6.50 -3.32 2.49
C GLU A 104 6.08 -3.05 3.95
N ALA A 105 4.78 -3.12 4.25
CA ALA A 105 4.29 -2.92 5.62
C ALA A 105 4.69 -4.07 6.55
N GLU A 106 4.84 -5.29 6.04
CA GLU A 106 5.15 -6.49 6.81
C GLU A 106 6.50 -6.42 7.52
N ARG A 107 7.40 -5.56 7.05
CA ARG A 107 8.71 -5.31 7.69
C ARG A 107 8.65 -4.24 8.78
N ARG A 108 7.49 -3.62 8.99
CA ARG A 108 7.32 -2.48 9.90
C ARG A 108 6.72 -2.93 11.21
N GLU A 109 7.28 -2.41 12.30
CA GLU A 109 6.79 -2.67 13.65
C GLU A 109 5.35 -2.16 13.85
N SER A 110 5.02 -1.00 13.28
CA SER A 110 3.68 -0.40 13.33
C SER A 110 2.60 -1.32 12.74
N PHE A 111 2.89 -2.00 11.63
CA PHE A 111 1.99 -2.99 11.04
C PHE A 111 1.83 -4.22 11.93
N ALA A 112 2.93 -4.78 12.47
CA ALA A 112 2.86 -5.93 13.37
C ALA A 112 2.02 -5.63 14.62
N ARG A 113 2.20 -4.44 15.21
CA ARG A 113 1.39 -3.97 16.35
C ARG A 113 -0.08 -3.83 15.97
N PHE A 114 -0.37 -3.21 14.83
CA PHE A 114 -1.74 -3.08 14.32
C PHE A 114 -2.41 -4.45 14.18
N VAL A 115 -1.76 -5.43 13.53
CA VAL A 115 -2.33 -6.76 13.31
C VAL A 115 -2.67 -7.45 14.64
N VAL A 116 -1.76 -7.40 15.61
CA VAL A 116 -1.98 -7.99 16.94
C VAL A 116 -3.14 -7.30 17.67
N ASP A 117 -3.18 -5.98 17.66
CA ASP A 117 -4.22 -5.21 18.36
C ASP A 117 -5.59 -5.33 17.68
N ALA A 118 -5.63 -5.31 16.35
CA ALA A 118 -6.84 -5.48 15.55
C ALA A 118 -7.46 -6.86 15.78
N PHE A 119 -6.64 -7.91 15.77
CA PHE A 119 -7.08 -9.27 16.06
C PHE A 119 -7.65 -9.38 17.48
N ARG A 120 -6.94 -8.83 18.49
CA ARG A 120 -7.40 -8.85 19.89
C ARG A 120 -8.73 -8.12 20.10
N ARG A 121 -8.99 -7.08 19.33
CA ARG A 121 -10.16 -6.21 19.49
C ARG A 121 -11.30 -6.51 18.52
N ALA A 122 -11.13 -7.48 17.62
CA ALA A 122 -12.03 -7.71 16.48
C ALA A 122 -12.33 -6.37 15.75
N ALA A 123 -11.26 -5.63 15.44
CA ALA A 123 -11.38 -4.28 14.94
C ALA A 123 -12.07 -4.24 13.57
N LYS A 124 -13.02 -3.31 13.41
CA LYS A 124 -13.61 -2.99 12.11
C LYS A 124 -12.94 -1.75 11.55
N VAL A 125 -12.21 -1.89 10.45
CA VAL A 125 -11.50 -0.76 9.82
C VAL A 125 -12.29 -0.31 8.59
N PRO A 126 -12.78 0.94 8.57
CA PRO A 126 -13.49 1.45 7.41
C PRO A 126 -12.54 1.60 6.22
N THR A 127 -13.00 1.22 5.05
CA THR A 127 -12.32 1.48 3.79
C THR A 127 -12.76 2.84 3.22
N GLU A 128 -12.09 3.30 2.17
CA GLU A 128 -12.46 4.55 1.48
C GLU A 128 -13.87 4.48 0.87
N SER A 129 -14.27 3.31 0.37
CA SER A 129 -15.61 3.10 -0.19
C SER A 129 -16.72 3.04 0.86
N GLY A 130 -16.38 2.95 2.15
CA GLY A 130 -17.34 2.83 3.26
C GLY A 130 -17.64 1.39 3.69
N ASP A 131 -16.99 0.39 3.06
CA ASP A 131 -16.97 -0.99 3.54
C ASP A 131 -16.11 -1.13 4.81
N SER A 132 -16.06 -2.34 5.40
CA SER A 132 -15.24 -2.62 6.59
C SER A 132 -14.38 -3.87 6.42
N LEU A 133 -13.08 -3.72 6.68
CA LEU A 133 -12.20 -4.86 6.99
C LEU A 133 -12.53 -5.37 8.40
N ASN A 134 -12.66 -6.69 8.55
CA ASN A 134 -12.89 -7.36 9.83
C ASN A 134 -11.71 -8.27 10.18
#